data_AF-W2MTW7-F1
#
_entry.id   AF-W2MTW7-F1
#
_cell.length_a   1.000
_cell.length_b   1.000
_cell.length_c   1.000
_cell.angle_alpha   90.00
_cell.angle_beta   90.00
_cell.angle_gamma   90.00
#
_symmetry.space_group_name_H-M   'P 1'
#
loop_
_entity.id
_entity.type
_entity.pdbx_description
1 polymer ?
#
loop_
_entity_poly.entity_id
_entity_poly.type
_entity_poly.pdbx_seq_one_letter_code
_entity_poly.pdbx_strand_id
1 'polypeptide(L)'
;MSSTVLEQLRAEQEEIEALERAIVATLGEKPRNHRSRVLHGHKVSNLLDEVTKHSKHVKELYDDEDGIFAEETESMRGRAVFTSFYEQLKSIRSFHRKYPNSVVSHEPNLEEALHPNVQFSGEERFGKYVDLNEFYTRFLNIPELKWQARKIQEALSSNVKTRGRKQPTGSSIDYLAYLASFSDFSAIPAAQKTQSTLYHQYLKDLKEYLLDFYRRTQPLVDLDDVIDETSAKFEKQWALREVAGWGLSQDDTTDDNKTPAYFCKLCNKQFSSEGVYNSHLTGKKHKKAAAKASNGSDSNGAAANNAGATKDTKKELEENQKAIAFDEVLIRRMYELLTEVVQGTISYLELKQTRTHEELQAEIEEEEEGTFSDVDVENEDEAEDEEEQLYNPLNLPLGWDGKPIPYWLYKLHGLGVEYKCEICGNHSYWGRRAFDRHFQEWRHAFGMRCLKIPNTKHFHDITLMRDAIQLYEKLKDQIDAESWNASNEEEFEDSEGNVLNRKTYEDLARQGLL
;
A
#
# COMPACT_ATOMS: atom_id res chain seq x y z
N MET A 1 34.30 19.36 -31.08
CA MET A 1 34.89 18.79 -32.31
C MET A 1 33.70 18.37 -33.15
N SER A 2 33.61 18.78 -34.41
CA SER A 2 32.61 18.18 -35.30
C SER A 2 33.08 16.75 -35.57
N SER A 3 32.65 15.82 -34.73
CA SER A 3 32.82 14.39 -34.96
C SER A 3 32.15 14.06 -36.29
N THR A 4 32.82 13.22 -37.07
CA THR A 4 32.25 12.58 -38.26
C THR A 4 30.94 11.88 -37.91
N VAL A 5 30.01 11.76 -38.86
CA VAL A 5 28.73 11.07 -38.63
C VAL A 5 28.98 9.62 -38.24
N LEU A 6 30.00 8.98 -38.83
CA LEU A 6 30.42 7.63 -38.44
C LEU A 6 30.90 7.55 -36.98
N GLU A 7 31.58 8.58 -36.48
CA GLU A 7 32.03 8.58 -35.08
C GLU A 7 30.88 8.90 -34.12
N GLN A 8 29.93 9.74 -34.55
CA GLN A 8 28.68 9.96 -33.80
C GLN A 8 27.89 8.66 -33.71
N LEU A 9 27.65 7.96 -34.82
CA LEU A 9 26.99 6.65 -34.82
C LEU A 9 27.70 5.64 -33.91
N ARG A 10 29.03 5.58 -33.96
CA ARG A 10 29.83 4.70 -33.10
C ARG A 10 29.65 5.06 -31.62
N ALA A 11 29.74 6.36 -31.28
CA ALA A 11 29.62 6.84 -29.92
C ALA A 11 28.22 6.60 -29.35
N GLU A 12 27.18 6.90 -30.12
CA GLU A 12 25.78 6.69 -29.71
C GLU A 12 25.47 5.19 -29.51
N GLN A 13 25.99 4.31 -30.37
CA GLN A 13 25.86 2.86 -30.18
C GLN A 13 26.64 2.35 -28.97
N GLU A 14 27.83 2.91 -28.70
CA GLU A 14 28.61 2.60 -27.49
C GLU A 14 27.87 3.06 -26.22
N GLU A 15 27.20 4.22 -26.25
CA GLU A 15 26.38 4.71 -25.14
C GLU A 15 25.15 3.82 -24.90
N ILE A 16 24.46 3.38 -25.96
CA ILE A 16 23.36 2.41 -25.85
C ILE A 16 23.85 1.13 -25.17
N GLU A 17 24.98 0.56 -25.62
CA GLU A 17 25.51 -0.68 -25.03
C GLU A 17 25.92 -0.47 -23.56
N ALA A 18 26.48 0.70 -23.22
CA ALA A 18 26.82 1.04 -21.84
C ALA A 18 25.57 1.17 -20.94
N LEU A 19 24.52 1.82 -21.44
CA LEU A 19 23.23 1.93 -20.76
C LEU A 19 22.56 0.57 -20.58
N GLU A 20 22.59 -0.31 -21.59
CA GLU A 20 22.08 -1.68 -21.49
C GLU A 20 22.83 -2.48 -20.40
N ARG A 21 24.16 -2.36 -20.32
CA ARG A 21 24.93 -2.96 -19.22
C ARG A 21 24.53 -2.40 -17.86
N ALA A 22 24.29 -1.09 -17.76
CA ALA A 22 23.81 -0.46 -16.54
C ALA A 22 22.39 -0.93 -16.15
N ILE A 23 21.50 -1.14 -17.13
CA ILE A 23 20.17 -1.72 -16.91
C ILE A 23 20.30 -3.15 -16.38
N VAL A 24 21.14 -3.98 -16.99
CA VAL A 24 21.36 -5.36 -16.52
C VAL A 24 21.94 -5.37 -15.11
N ALA A 25 22.90 -4.49 -14.81
CA ALA A 25 23.48 -4.38 -13.47
C ALA A 25 22.44 -3.94 -12.43
N THR A 26 21.62 -2.93 -12.75
CA THR A 26 20.55 -2.46 -11.85
C THR A 26 19.48 -3.51 -11.67
N LEU A 27 19.04 -4.22 -12.72
CA LEU A 27 18.09 -5.34 -12.61
C LEU A 27 18.60 -6.51 -11.76
N GLY A 28 19.93 -6.67 -11.66
CA GLY A 28 20.56 -7.63 -10.74
C GLY A 28 20.47 -7.26 -9.26
N GLU A 29 20.21 -5.98 -8.93
CA GLU A 29 19.96 -5.54 -7.56
C GLU A 29 18.58 -6.01 -7.11
N LYS A 30 18.52 -6.82 -6.03
CA LYS A 30 17.24 -7.23 -5.43
C LYS A 30 16.80 -6.18 -4.38
N PRO A 31 15.75 -5.37 -4.64
CA PRO A 31 15.27 -4.39 -3.66
C PRO A 31 14.62 -5.08 -2.47
N ARG A 32 15.01 -4.70 -1.24
CA ARG A 32 14.52 -5.34 0.01
C ARG A 32 13.14 -4.85 0.48
N ASN A 33 12.81 -3.59 0.18
CA ASN A 33 11.62 -2.92 0.71
C ASN A 33 10.78 -2.36 -0.44
N HIS A 34 9.48 -2.15 -0.20
CA HIS A 34 8.55 -1.56 -1.18
C HIS A 34 9.09 -0.25 -1.79
N ARG A 35 9.55 0.68 -0.94
CA ARG A 35 10.16 1.95 -1.38
C ARG A 35 11.34 1.72 -2.32
N SER A 36 12.24 0.80 -1.97
CA SER A 36 13.40 0.47 -2.79
C SER A 36 13.00 -0.17 -4.10
N ARG A 37 11.92 -0.97 -4.13
CA ARG A 37 11.36 -1.60 -5.33
C ARG A 37 10.81 -0.56 -6.31
N VAL A 38 10.07 0.42 -5.82
CA VAL A 38 9.57 1.54 -6.63
C VAL A 38 10.72 2.38 -7.18
N LEU A 39 11.67 2.79 -6.32
CA LEU A 39 12.84 3.57 -6.76
C LEU A 39 13.70 2.79 -7.77
N HIS A 40 13.86 1.49 -7.58
CA HIS A 40 14.54 0.61 -8.52
C HIS A 40 13.87 0.60 -9.90
N GLY A 41 12.54 0.48 -9.93
CA GLY A 41 11.76 0.61 -11.17
C GLY A 41 11.99 1.95 -11.87
N HIS A 42 12.05 3.06 -11.12
CA HIS A 42 12.34 4.39 -11.69
C HIS A 42 13.76 4.52 -12.23
N LYS A 43 14.76 3.93 -11.56
CA LYS A 43 16.13 3.90 -12.10
C LYS A 43 16.16 3.22 -13.47
N VAL A 44 15.52 2.05 -13.58
CA VAL A 44 15.47 1.29 -14.83
C VAL A 44 14.68 2.05 -15.89
N SER A 45 13.56 2.67 -15.54
CA SER A 45 12.78 3.51 -16.47
C SER A 45 13.60 4.66 -17.02
N ASN A 46 14.31 5.41 -16.17
CA ASN A 46 15.15 6.53 -16.61
C ASN A 46 16.27 6.07 -17.54
N LEU A 47 16.89 4.91 -17.26
CA LEU A 47 17.91 4.33 -18.14
C LEU A 47 17.31 3.91 -19.49
N LEU A 48 16.11 3.34 -19.50
CA LEU A 48 15.39 3.01 -20.73
C LEU A 48 15.04 4.28 -21.53
N ASP A 49 14.61 5.36 -20.87
CA ASP A 49 14.33 6.64 -21.53
C ASP A 49 15.56 7.20 -22.23
N GLU A 50 16.73 7.17 -21.59
CA GLU A 50 17.99 7.54 -22.24
C GLU A 50 18.33 6.61 -23.41
N VAL A 51 18.15 5.29 -23.27
CA VAL A 51 18.34 4.34 -24.39
C VAL A 51 17.42 4.68 -25.57
N THR A 52 16.15 5.02 -25.32
CA THR A 52 15.22 5.38 -26.40
C THR A 52 15.62 6.69 -27.08
N LYS A 53 16.16 7.66 -26.33
CA LYS A 53 16.65 8.93 -26.85
C LYS A 53 17.87 8.73 -27.76
N HIS A 54 18.87 7.98 -27.32
CA HIS A 54 20.03 7.62 -28.14
C HIS A 54 19.62 6.78 -29.36
N SER A 55 18.70 5.83 -29.19
CA SER A 55 18.18 5.02 -30.30
C SER A 55 17.45 5.84 -31.36
N LYS A 56 16.67 6.86 -30.95
CA LYS A 56 16.03 7.81 -31.88
C LYS A 56 17.08 8.59 -32.65
N HIS A 57 18.12 9.09 -31.98
CA HIS A 57 19.18 9.82 -32.64
C HIS A 57 19.98 8.95 -33.62
N VAL A 58 20.34 7.71 -33.24
CA VAL A 58 20.97 6.74 -34.14
C VAL A 58 20.11 6.49 -35.38
N LYS A 59 18.80 6.38 -35.21
CA LYS A 59 17.88 6.20 -36.33
C LYS A 59 17.89 7.42 -37.26
N GLU A 60 17.83 8.63 -36.73
CA GLU A 60 17.94 9.88 -37.53
C GLU A 60 19.24 9.92 -38.33
N LEU A 61 20.36 9.51 -37.72
CA LEU A 61 21.66 9.45 -38.39
C LEU A 61 21.72 8.37 -39.49
N TYR A 62 20.99 7.26 -39.34
CA TYR A 62 20.88 6.23 -40.37
C TYR A 62 19.90 6.57 -41.49
N ASP A 63 18.82 7.29 -41.18
CA ASP A 63 17.84 7.74 -42.16
C ASP A 63 18.46 8.77 -43.13
N ASP A 64 19.53 9.46 -42.72
CA ASP A 64 20.41 10.34 -43.52
C ASP A 64 19.63 11.34 -44.39
N GLU A 65 18.64 12.03 -43.80
CA GLU A 65 17.81 12.99 -44.54
C GLU A 65 18.64 14.13 -45.17
N ASP A 66 19.76 14.50 -44.54
CA ASP A 66 20.67 15.54 -45.02
C ASP A 66 21.72 15.03 -46.04
N GLY A 67 21.84 13.72 -46.24
CA GLY A 67 22.81 13.10 -47.16
C GLY A 67 24.28 13.19 -46.71
N ILE A 68 24.52 13.65 -45.48
CA ILE A 68 25.87 13.88 -44.93
C ILE A 68 26.60 12.54 -44.74
N PHE A 69 25.90 11.49 -44.33
CA PHE A 69 26.50 10.17 -44.16
C PHE A 69 26.93 9.59 -45.51
N ALA A 70 26.09 9.74 -46.55
CA ALA A 70 26.45 9.34 -47.91
C ALA A 70 27.66 10.14 -48.45
N GLU A 71 27.70 11.46 -48.27
CA GLU A 71 28.83 12.29 -48.70
C GLU A 71 30.13 11.91 -47.98
N GLU A 72 30.06 11.69 -46.67
CA GLU A 72 31.22 11.28 -45.87
C GLU A 72 31.76 9.93 -46.33
N THR A 73 30.88 8.93 -46.52
CA THR A 73 31.30 7.59 -46.97
C THR A 73 31.85 7.59 -48.39
N GLU A 74 31.36 8.47 -49.27
CA GLU A 74 31.92 8.65 -50.63
C GLU A 74 33.31 9.31 -50.58
N SER A 75 33.49 10.32 -49.72
CA SER A 75 34.80 10.96 -49.47
C SER A 75 35.84 9.94 -49.00
N MET A 76 35.43 8.95 -48.20
CA MET A 76 36.28 7.85 -47.73
C MET A 76 36.60 6.78 -48.79
N ARG A 77 35.94 6.78 -49.97
CA ARG A 77 36.16 5.78 -51.05
C ARG A 77 36.98 6.30 -52.24
N GLY A 78 37.37 7.58 -52.25
CA GLY A 78 38.04 8.24 -53.38
C GLY A 78 39.56 8.02 -53.52
N ARG A 79 40.18 8.65 -54.54
CA ARG A 79 41.65 8.64 -54.72
C ARG A 79 42.39 9.57 -53.75
N ALA A 80 41.68 10.54 -53.15
CA ALA A 80 42.23 11.54 -52.23
C ALA A 80 42.12 11.13 -50.74
N VAL A 81 41.77 9.87 -50.45
CA VAL A 81 41.52 9.35 -49.10
C VAL A 81 42.74 9.50 -48.19
N PHE A 82 43.94 9.23 -48.71
CA PHE A 82 45.16 9.34 -47.91
C PHE A 82 45.47 10.80 -47.54
N THR A 83 45.20 11.76 -48.44
CA THR A 83 45.46 13.17 -48.17
C THR A 83 44.51 13.74 -47.11
N SER A 84 43.20 13.46 -47.21
CA SER A 84 42.22 13.90 -46.21
C SER A 84 42.49 13.24 -44.85
N PHE A 85 42.83 11.95 -44.84
CA PHE A 85 43.18 11.23 -43.62
C PHE A 85 44.40 11.83 -42.90
N TYR A 86 45.49 12.11 -43.62
CA TYR A 86 46.69 12.69 -42.99
C TYR A 86 46.46 14.12 -42.49
N GLU A 87 45.58 14.89 -43.14
CA GLU A 87 45.18 16.22 -42.69
C GLU A 87 44.36 16.15 -41.38
N GLN A 88 43.38 15.25 -41.32
CA GLN A 88 42.63 14.96 -40.08
C GLN A 88 43.54 14.45 -38.96
N LEU A 89 44.47 13.54 -39.27
CA LEU A 89 45.43 13.04 -38.28
C LEU A 89 46.34 14.16 -37.74
N LYS A 90 46.74 15.10 -38.60
CA LYS A 90 47.52 16.27 -38.20
C LYS A 90 46.71 17.18 -37.27
N SER A 91 45.42 17.40 -37.56
CA SER A 91 44.54 18.21 -36.70
C SER A 91 44.34 17.55 -35.33
N ILE A 92 44.06 16.24 -35.27
CA ILE A 92 43.90 15.46 -34.02
C ILE A 92 45.18 15.52 -33.18
N ARG A 93 46.35 15.30 -33.80
CA ARG A 93 47.65 15.40 -33.10
C ARG A 93 47.91 16.80 -32.56
N SER A 94 47.53 17.84 -33.31
CA SER A 94 47.68 19.22 -32.85
C SER A 94 46.76 19.53 -31.66
N PHE A 95 45.56 18.97 -31.65
CA PHE A 95 44.61 19.08 -30.55
C PHE A 95 45.12 18.39 -29.28
N HIS A 96 45.55 17.13 -29.36
CA HIS A 96 46.11 16.40 -28.20
C HIS A 96 47.40 17.03 -27.67
N ARG A 97 48.21 17.66 -28.53
CA ARG A 97 49.37 18.45 -28.08
C ARG A 97 48.97 19.69 -27.28
N LYS A 98 47.83 20.30 -27.61
CA LYS A 98 47.31 21.49 -26.93
C LYS A 98 46.59 21.13 -25.62
N TYR A 99 45.99 19.94 -25.55
CA TYR A 99 45.24 19.44 -24.39
C TYR A 99 45.77 18.06 -23.93
N PRO A 100 46.98 17.99 -23.36
CA PRO A 100 47.62 16.71 -22.99
C PRO A 100 46.95 15.99 -21.81
N ASN A 101 46.18 16.70 -20.97
CA ASN A 101 45.54 16.16 -19.78
C ASN A 101 44.02 16.01 -19.93
N SER A 102 43.48 15.97 -21.16
CA SER A 102 42.05 15.68 -21.34
C SER A 102 41.81 14.21 -21.05
N VAL A 103 41.15 13.92 -19.93
CA VAL A 103 40.64 12.58 -19.64
C VAL A 103 39.44 12.35 -20.54
N VAL A 104 39.49 11.30 -21.36
CA VAL A 104 38.32 10.81 -22.09
C VAL A 104 37.70 9.74 -21.21
N SER A 105 36.53 10.04 -20.64
CA SER A 105 35.71 9.03 -19.98
C SER A 105 34.86 8.35 -21.04
N HIS A 106 34.87 7.02 -21.05
CA HIS A 106 33.95 6.20 -21.86
C HIS A 106 32.78 5.69 -21.03
N GLU A 107 32.75 6.01 -19.73
CA GLU A 107 31.61 5.67 -18.88
C GLU A 107 30.53 6.74 -19.00
N PRO A 108 29.27 6.36 -19.26
CA PRO A 108 28.16 7.29 -19.31
C PRO A 108 27.97 7.94 -17.95
N ASN A 109 27.53 9.20 -17.95
CA ASN A 109 27.19 9.89 -16.70
C ASN A 109 25.83 9.39 -16.20
N LEU A 110 25.85 8.39 -15.34
CA LEU A 110 24.64 7.73 -14.81
C LEU A 110 24.11 8.37 -13.51
N GLU A 111 24.75 9.42 -12.99
CA GLU A 111 24.48 9.96 -11.66
C GLU A 111 23.02 10.45 -11.51
N GLU A 112 22.48 11.09 -12.55
CA GLU A 112 21.10 11.58 -12.57
C GLU A 112 20.08 10.43 -12.72
N ALA A 113 20.38 9.43 -13.56
CA ALA A 113 19.50 8.29 -13.79
C ALA A 113 19.40 7.36 -12.57
N LEU A 114 20.49 7.24 -11.78
CA LEU A 114 20.57 6.36 -10.61
C LEU A 114 19.91 6.95 -9.35
N HIS A 115 19.58 8.24 -9.34
CA HIS A 115 18.97 8.93 -8.20
C HIS A 115 17.62 9.58 -8.57
N PRO A 116 16.60 8.79 -8.91
CA PRO A 116 15.28 9.31 -9.25
C PRO A 116 14.65 10.03 -8.05
N ASN A 117 14.18 11.25 -8.27
CA ASN A 117 13.42 12.02 -7.28
C ASN A 117 11.91 11.91 -7.56
N VAL A 118 11.28 10.92 -6.95
CA VAL A 118 9.84 10.67 -7.11
C VAL A 118 9.10 11.21 -5.89
N GLN A 119 8.12 12.07 -6.14
CA GLN A 119 7.31 12.67 -5.08
C GLN A 119 6.09 11.81 -4.78
N PHE A 120 5.95 11.40 -3.52
CA PHE A 120 4.76 10.78 -2.97
C PHE A 120 4.27 11.59 -1.77
N SER A 121 2.96 11.62 -1.55
CA SER A 121 2.40 12.11 -0.30
C SER A 121 2.77 11.18 0.85
N GLY A 122 2.84 11.71 2.07
CA GLY A 122 3.11 10.90 3.27
C GLY A 122 2.06 9.81 3.49
N GLU A 123 0.80 10.07 3.14
CA GLU A 123 -0.29 9.09 3.26
C GLU A 123 -0.25 8.01 2.15
N GLU A 124 0.41 8.28 1.01
CA GLU A 124 0.56 7.29 -0.08
C GLU A 124 1.63 6.22 0.23
N ARG A 125 2.53 6.50 1.19
CA ARG A 125 3.66 5.63 1.59
C ARG A 125 4.37 4.99 0.39
N PHE A 126 4.92 5.83 -0.50
CA PHE A 126 5.65 5.40 -1.71
C PHE A 126 4.85 4.53 -2.70
N GLY A 127 3.51 4.60 -2.67
CA GLY A 127 2.66 3.84 -3.57
C GLY A 127 1.97 2.63 -2.95
N LYS A 128 2.24 2.34 -1.67
CA LYS A 128 1.58 1.26 -0.92
C LYS A 128 0.10 1.53 -0.73
N TYR A 129 -0.27 2.81 -0.59
CA TYR A 129 -1.65 3.24 -0.38
C TYR A 129 -2.03 4.39 -1.33
N VAL A 130 -3.32 4.56 -1.56
CA VAL A 130 -3.87 5.67 -2.35
C VAL A 130 -4.46 6.73 -1.41
N ASP A 131 -4.13 8.00 -1.62
CA ASP A 131 -4.74 9.11 -0.87
C ASP A 131 -5.90 9.72 -1.66
N LEU A 132 -7.13 9.32 -1.33
CA LEU A 132 -8.35 9.88 -1.91
C LEU A 132 -9.14 10.75 -0.93
N ASN A 133 -8.53 11.19 0.18
CA ASN A 133 -9.26 11.93 1.21
C ASN A 133 -9.72 13.30 0.69
N GLU A 134 -8.88 13.99 -0.08
CA GLU A 134 -9.27 15.26 -0.70
C GLU A 134 -10.45 15.06 -1.67
N PHE A 135 -10.40 14.04 -2.51
CA PHE A 135 -11.47 13.70 -3.45
C PHE A 135 -12.76 13.33 -2.73
N TYR A 136 -12.68 12.62 -1.61
CA TYR A 136 -13.84 12.31 -0.76
C TYR A 136 -14.51 13.58 -0.21
N THR A 137 -13.74 14.56 0.27
CA THR A 137 -14.35 15.82 0.74
C THR A 137 -15.07 16.58 -0.38
N ARG A 138 -14.50 16.59 -1.58
CA ARG A 138 -15.14 17.18 -2.77
C ARG A 138 -16.38 16.38 -3.18
N PHE A 139 -16.31 15.05 -3.17
CA PHE A 139 -17.41 14.14 -3.46
C PHE A 139 -18.65 14.42 -2.59
N LEU A 140 -18.46 14.62 -1.28
CA LEU A 140 -19.56 14.95 -0.36
C LEU A 140 -20.22 16.31 -0.68
N ASN A 141 -19.44 17.25 -1.23
CA ASN A 141 -19.90 18.60 -1.52
C ASN A 141 -20.64 18.71 -2.87
N ILE A 142 -20.34 17.83 -3.83
CA ILE A 142 -20.93 17.84 -5.17
C ILE A 142 -22.39 17.33 -5.14
N PRO A 143 -23.40 18.15 -5.50
CA PRO A 143 -24.80 17.77 -5.40
C PRO A 143 -25.20 16.54 -6.24
N GLU A 144 -24.59 16.38 -7.42
CA GLU A 144 -24.90 15.28 -8.35
C GLU A 144 -24.49 13.92 -7.76
N LEU A 145 -23.39 13.89 -7.00
CA LEU A 145 -22.84 12.70 -6.37
C LEU A 145 -23.58 12.30 -5.08
N LYS A 146 -24.38 13.21 -4.48
CA LYS A 146 -25.18 12.90 -3.27
C LYS A 146 -26.20 11.81 -3.49
N TRP A 147 -26.74 11.68 -4.71
CA TRP A 147 -27.66 10.60 -5.02
C TRP A 147 -26.95 9.25 -5.06
N GLN A 148 -25.77 9.20 -5.66
CA GLN A 148 -24.91 8.03 -5.66
C GLN A 148 -24.52 7.64 -4.22
N ALA A 149 -24.09 8.61 -3.40
CA ALA A 149 -23.78 8.42 -1.99
C ALA A 149 -24.95 7.78 -1.21
N ARG A 150 -26.18 8.27 -1.43
CA ARG A 150 -27.38 7.72 -0.79
C ARG A 150 -27.68 6.29 -1.26
N LYS A 151 -27.56 6.01 -2.55
CA LYS A 151 -27.81 4.67 -3.11
C LYS A 151 -26.81 3.63 -2.59
N ILE A 152 -25.53 4.00 -2.51
CA ILE A 152 -24.47 3.16 -1.93
C ILE A 152 -24.79 2.86 -0.45
N GLN A 153 -25.18 3.89 0.31
CA GLN A 153 -25.57 3.72 1.72
C GLN A 153 -26.82 2.83 1.89
N GLU A 154 -27.82 2.98 1.03
CA GLU A 154 -29.00 2.09 1.00
C GLU A 154 -28.60 0.64 0.70
N ALA A 155 -27.68 0.41 -0.24
CA ALA A 155 -27.16 -0.92 -0.56
C ALA A 155 -26.42 -1.55 0.64
N LEU A 156 -25.54 -0.80 1.29
CA LEU A 156 -24.80 -1.24 2.49
C LEU A 156 -25.74 -1.52 3.68
N SER A 157 -26.76 -0.68 3.87
CA SER A 157 -27.74 -0.82 4.97
C SER A 157 -28.73 -1.96 4.74
N SER A 158 -29.00 -2.33 3.48
CA SER A 158 -29.96 -3.39 3.14
C SER A 158 -29.54 -4.79 3.59
N ASN A 159 -28.24 -4.99 3.86
CA ASN A 159 -27.70 -6.25 4.37
C ASN A 159 -27.87 -6.43 5.89
N VAL A 160 -28.22 -5.38 6.64
CA VAL A 160 -28.42 -5.44 8.09
C VAL A 160 -29.93 -5.44 8.42
N LYS A 161 -30.55 -6.63 8.41
CA LYS A 161 -31.92 -6.81 8.96
C LYS A 161 -31.90 -6.83 10.49
N THR A 162 -31.64 -5.70 11.13
CA THR A 162 -31.89 -5.54 12.57
C THR A 162 -33.32 -5.09 12.81
N ARG A 163 -34.09 -5.96 13.47
CA ARG A 163 -35.38 -5.63 14.07
C ARG A 163 -35.14 -4.58 15.17
N GLY A 164 -35.56 -3.35 14.93
CA GLY A 164 -35.80 -2.37 15.99
C GLY A 164 -35.14 -1.02 15.75
N ARG A 165 -36.01 0.01 15.70
CA ARG A 165 -35.69 1.43 15.86
C ARG A 165 -34.87 2.04 14.70
N LYS A 166 -35.57 2.77 13.82
CA LYS A 166 -34.95 3.72 12.87
C LYS A 166 -34.13 4.75 13.68
N GLN A 167 -32.83 4.52 13.76
CA GLN A 167 -31.85 5.51 14.17
C GLN A 167 -31.74 6.56 13.05
N PRO A 168 -31.77 7.87 13.37
CA PRO A 168 -31.52 8.93 12.39
C PRO A 168 -30.00 9.10 12.27
N THR A 169 -29.33 8.28 11.47
CA THR A 169 -27.88 8.39 11.27
C THR A 169 -27.58 9.08 9.95
N GLY A 170 -26.48 9.85 9.93
CA GLY A 170 -26.19 10.92 8.98
C GLY A 170 -26.32 10.56 7.50
N SER A 171 -26.64 11.59 6.70
CA SER A 171 -26.89 11.54 5.26
C SER A 171 -25.61 11.51 4.41
N SER A 172 -24.47 11.12 4.99
CA SER A 172 -23.16 11.11 4.35
C SER A 172 -22.60 9.69 4.31
N ILE A 173 -22.13 9.27 3.13
CA ILE A 173 -21.34 8.05 2.95
C ILE A 173 -20.06 8.14 3.78
N ASP A 174 -19.57 7.02 4.30
CA ASP A 174 -18.28 6.94 5.00
C ASP A 174 -17.11 6.86 4.01
N TYR A 175 -15.90 7.20 4.44
CA TYR A 175 -14.71 7.21 3.57
C TYR A 175 -14.36 5.82 3.05
N LEU A 176 -14.44 4.79 3.90
CA LEU A 176 -14.20 3.40 3.49
C LEU A 176 -15.21 2.93 2.42
N ALA A 177 -16.48 3.30 2.58
CA ALA A 177 -17.52 3.01 1.60
C ALA A 177 -17.31 3.76 0.29
N TYR A 178 -16.76 4.98 0.34
CA TYR A 178 -16.36 5.73 -0.84
C TYR A 178 -15.20 5.04 -1.58
N LEU A 179 -14.13 4.64 -0.88
CA LEU A 179 -12.99 3.92 -1.49
C LEU A 179 -13.42 2.64 -2.22
N ALA A 180 -14.42 1.93 -1.69
CA ALA A 180 -14.94 0.72 -2.30
C ALA A 180 -15.81 0.96 -3.57
N SER A 181 -16.26 2.20 -3.84
CA SER A 181 -17.29 2.46 -4.86
C SER A 181 -17.12 3.74 -5.66
N PHE A 182 -15.99 4.45 -5.54
CA PHE A 182 -15.77 5.73 -6.23
C PHE A 182 -15.72 5.61 -7.76
N SER A 183 -15.52 4.41 -8.30
CA SER A 183 -15.46 4.11 -9.73
C SER A 183 -16.82 3.84 -10.39
N ASP A 184 -17.90 3.68 -9.62
CA ASP A 184 -19.25 3.42 -10.18
C ASP A 184 -20.04 4.70 -10.46
N PHE A 185 -19.93 5.22 -11.68
CA PHE A 185 -20.70 6.38 -12.13
C PHE A 185 -22.03 6.02 -12.84
N SER A 186 -22.42 4.74 -12.88
CA SER A 186 -23.59 4.27 -13.62
C SER A 186 -24.92 4.80 -13.07
N ALA A 187 -24.91 5.18 -11.79
CA ALA A 187 -26.05 5.66 -11.05
C ALA A 187 -26.52 7.07 -11.47
N ILE A 188 -25.63 7.90 -11.99
CA ILE A 188 -25.93 9.32 -12.27
C ILE A 188 -26.53 9.45 -13.68
N PRO A 189 -27.66 10.15 -13.85
CA PRO A 189 -28.22 10.40 -15.18
C PRO A 189 -27.30 11.25 -16.06
N ALA A 190 -27.13 10.87 -17.33
CA ALA A 190 -26.29 11.58 -18.31
C ALA A 190 -26.55 13.10 -18.38
N ALA A 191 -27.82 13.53 -18.30
CA ALA A 191 -28.18 14.95 -18.34
C ALA A 191 -27.62 15.77 -17.17
N GLN A 192 -27.47 15.19 -15.99
CA GLN A 192 -26.87 15.87 -14.82
C GLN A 192 -25.35 15.90 -14.92
N LYS A 193 -24.75 14.83 -15.46
CA LYS A 193 -23.31 14.74 -15.72
C LYS A 193 -22.86 15.90 -16.60
N THR A 194 -23.47 16.06 -17.78
CA THR A 194 -23.07 17.06 -18.79
C THR A 194 -23.24 18.52 -18.33
N GLN A 195 -24.08 18.79 -17.32
CA GLN A 195 -24.38 20.15 -16.90
C GLN A 195 -23.52 20.64 -15.72
N SER A 196 -22.96 19.74 -14.92
CA SER A 196 -22.22 20.10 -13.70
C SER A 196 -20.73 20.31 -13.99
N THR A 197 -20.28 21.57 -13.93
CA THR A 197 -18.86 21.91 -14.08
C THR A 197 -18.00 21.36 -12.93
N LEU A 198 -18.57 21.31 -11.73
CA LEU A 198 -17.89 20.77 -10.54
C LEU A 198 -17.64 19.26 -10.68
N TYR A 199 -18.60 18.54 -11.27
CA TYR A 199 -18.44 17.11 -11.55
C TYR A 199 -17.34 16.86 -12.58
N HIS A 200 -17.30 17.62 -13.67
CA HIS A 200 -16.25 17.49 -14.68
C HIS A 200 -14.85 17.76 -14.11
N GLN A 201 -14.71 18.80 -13.29
CA GLN A 201 -13.44 19.11 -12.61
C GLN A 201 -13.03 17.96 -11.67
N TYR A 202 -13.97 17.46 -10.87
CA TYR A 202 -13.70 16.31 -9.99
C TYR A 202 -13.24 15.07 -10.77
N LEU A 203 -13.92 14.72 -11.87
CA LEU A 203 -13.51 13.58 -12.71
C LEU A 203 -12.14 13.79 -13.34
N LYS A 204 -11.89 14.98 -13.87
CA LYS A 204 -10.61 15.31 -14.50
C LYS A 204 -9.46 15.19 -13.50
N ASP A 205 -9.60 15.81 -12.33
CA ASP A 205 -8.57 15.81 -11.29
C ASP A 205 -8.37 14.39 -10.73
N LEU A 206 -9.44 13.62 -10.52
CA LEU A 206 -9.36 12.24 -10.04
C LEU A 206 -8.66 11.34 -11.06
N LYS A 207 -9.00 11.48 -12.34
CA LYS A 207 -8.35 10.76 -13.43
C LYS A 207 -6.86 11.10 -13.49
N GLU A 208 -6.52 12.39 -13.47
CA GLU A 208 -5.13 12.87 -13.53
C GLU A 208 -4.32 12.31 -12.37
N TYR A 209 -4.86 12.38 -11.15
CA TYR A 209 -4.25 11.79 -9.96
C TYR A 209 -4.03 10.28 -10.10
N LEU A 210 -5.03 9.51 -10.52
CA LEU A 210 -4.90 8.04 -10.65
C LEU A 210 -3.89 7.64 -11.72
N LEU A 211 -3.84 8.35 -12.85
CA LEU A 211 -2.86 8.10 -13.91
C LEU A 211 -1.44 8.41 -13.44
N ASP A 212 -1.25 9.57 -12.83
CA ASP A 212 0.02 10.02 -12.27
C ASP A 212 0.51 9.09 -11.15
N PHE A 213 -0.38 8.72 -10.22
CA PHE A 213 -0.10 7.72 -9.19
C PHE A 213 0.33 6.38 -9.79
N TYR A 214 -0.35 5.90 -10.83
CA TYR A 214 0.04 4.65 -11.50
C TYR A 214 1.42 4.74 -12.17
N ARG A 215 1.73 5.84 -12.88
CA ARG A 215 3.08 6.04 -13.47
C ARG A 215 4.17 6.10 -12.40
N ARG A 216 3.90 6.72 -11.26
CA ARG A 216 4.84 6.76 -10.14
C ARG A 216 5.03 5.40 -9.47
N THR A 217 4.01 4.56 -9.41
CA THR A 217 4.09 3.26 -8.72
C THR A 217 4.63 2.13 -9.60
N GLN A 218 4.32 2.18 -10.90
CA GLN A 218 4.68 1.16 -11.88
C GLN A 218 5.34 1.81 -13.12
N PRO A 219 6.55 2.40 -12.98
CA PRO A 219 7.19 3.16 -14.05
C PRO A 219 7.60 2.30 -15.26
N LEU A 220 7.75 0.98 -15.08
CA LEU A 220 8.12 0.05 -16.16
C LEU A 220 6.94 -0.41 -17.02
N VAL A 221 5.71 -0.07 -16.63
CA VAL A 221 4.51 -0.43 -17.37
C VAL A 221 4.17 0.71 -18.33
N ASP A 222 4.01 0.38 -19.62
CA ASP A 222 3.54 1.33 -20.61
C ASP A 222 2.04 1.63 -20.38
N LEU A 223 1.78 2.72 -19.64
CA LEU A 223 0.43 3.18 -19.38
C LEU A 223 -0.23 3.78 -20.63
N ASP A 224 0.54 4.30 -21.58
CA ASP A 224 0.01 4.90 -22.80
C ASP A 224 -0.61 3.84 -23.69
N ASP A 225 0.02 2.67 -23.82
CA ASP A 225 -0.56 1.50 -24.48
C ASP A 225 -1.88 1.05 -23.82
N VAL A 226 -1.95 1.09 -22.49
CA VAL A 226 -3.18 0.73 -21.74
C VAL A 226 -4.29 1.77 -21.99
N ILE A 227 -3.94 3.06 -22.05
CA ILE A 227 -4.89 4.13 -22.38
C ILE A 227 -5.41 3.94 -23.81
N ASP A 228 -4.53 3.62 -24.76
CA ASP A 228 -4.88 3.41 -26.17
C ASP A 228 -5.73 2.15 -26.37
N GLU A 229 -5.43 1.06 -25.68
CA GLU A 229 -6.27 -0.13 -25.70
C GLU A 229 -7.66 0.18 -25.13
N THR A 230 -7.71 0.97 -24.04
CA THR A 230 -8.96 1.39 -23.40
C THR A 230 -9.76 2.32 -24.30
N SER A 231 -9.10 3.25 -25.01
CA SER A 231 -9.72 4.16 -25.97
C SER A 231 -10.31 3.38 -27.15
N ALA A 232 -9.58 2.42 -27.71
CA ALA A 232 -10.05 1.58 -28.80
C ALA A 232 -11.26 0.71 -28.39
N LYS A 233 -11.27 0.17 -27.16
CA LYS A 233 -12.42 -0.55 -26.59
C LYS A 233 -13.60 0.39 -26.37
N PHE A 234 -13.35 1.58 -25.84
CA PHE A 234 -14.37 2.60 -25.59
C PHE A 234 -15.05 3.04 -26.88
N GLU A 235 -14.30 3.34 -27.95
CA GLU A 235 -14.85 3.75 -29.24
C GLU A 235 -15.85 2.73 -29.79
N LYS A 236 -15.54 1.43 -29.65
CA LYS A 236 -16.44 0.34 -30.02
C LYS A 236 -17.71 0.33 -29.15
N GLN A 237 -17.56 0.41 -27.83
CA GLN A 237 -18.70 0.42 -26.90
C GLN A 237 -19.57 1.68 -27.03
N TRP A 238 -18.96 2.82 -27.32
CA TRP A 238 -19.63 4.10 -27.56
C TRP A 238 -20.46 4.04 -28.84
N ALA A 239 -19.89 3.49 -29.92
CA ALA A 239 -20.61 3.27 -31.17
C ALA A 239 -21.83 2.33 -30.99
N LEU A 240 -21.70 1.32 -30.12
CA LEU A 240 -22.78 0.39 -29.77
C LEU A 240 -23.75 0.93 -28.71
N ARG A 241 -23.46 2.08 -28.09
CA ARG A 241 -24.22 2.68 -26.97
C ARG A 241 -24.33 1.77 -25.73
N GLU A 242 -23.32 0.94 -25.50
CA GLU A 242 -23.26 -0.02 -24.38
C GLU A 242 -22.59 0.56 -23.12
N VAL A 243 -22.17 1.82 -23.16
CA VAL A 243 -21.48 2.47 -22.02
C VAL A 243 -22.48 2.69 -20.88
N ALA A 244 -22.18 2.09 -19.73
CA ALA A 244 -22.98 2.16 -18.52
C ALA A 244 -23.20 3.62 -18.08
N GLY A 245 -24.46 3.99 -17.80
CA GLY A 245 -24.83 5.35 -17.41
C GLY A 245 -24.94 6.38 -18.55
N TRP A 246 -24.61 6.00 -19.79
CA TRP A 246 -24.65 6.87 -20.99
C TRP A 246 -25.57 6.38 -22.11
N GLY A 247 -26.10 5.16 -22.01
CA GLY A 247 -27.11 4.66 -22.94
C GLY A 247 -28.33 5.58 -22.99
N LEU A 248 -28.74 5.97 -24.21
CA LEU A 248 -30.09 6.49 -24.43
C LEU A 248 -31.06 5.42 -23.97
N SER A 249 -32.04 5.81 -23.16
CA SER A 249 -33.32 5.10 -23.12
C SER A 249 -33.82 5.04 -24.57
N GLN A 250 -33.56 3.94 -25.28
CA GLN A 250 -34.20 3.64 -26.54
C GLN A 250 -35.67 3.42 -26.24
N ASP A 251 -36.44 4.51 -26.26
CA ASP A 251 -37.88 4.56 -26.56
C ASP A 251 -38.26 6.02 -26.84
N ASP A 252 -37.57 6.64 -27.80
CA ASP A 252 -38.07 7.83 -28.49
C ASP A 252 -38.95 7.44 -29.70
N THR A 253 -39.36 6.17 -29.77
CA THR A 253 -40.44 5.69 -30.63
C THR A 253 -41.24 4.63 -29.87
N THR A 254 -42.36 5.08 -29.28
CA THR A 254 -43.48 4.30 -28.72
C THR A 254 -43.29 3.52 -27.41
N ASP A 255 -43.14 4.20 -26.26
CA ASP A 255 -44.02 3.98 -25.08
C ASP A 255 -43.76 5.05 -24.00
N ASP A 256 -44.82 5.65 -23.48
CA ASP A 256 -44.81 6.93 -22.76
C ASP A 256 -44.41 6.81 -21.26
N ASN A 257 -43.55 5.86 -20.87
CA ASN A 257 -43.45 5.51 -19.43
C ASN A 257 -42.16 4.88 -18.90
N LYS A 258 -40.97 5.44 -19.19
CA LYS A 258 -39.75 5.13 -18.41
C LYS A 258 -38.67 6.21 -18.43
N THR A 259 -39.02 7.43 -18.02
CA THR A 259 -38.03 8.36 -17.46
C THR A 259 -37.50 7.83 -16.11
N PRO A 260 -36.28 8.18 -15.65
CA PRO A 260 -35.87 7.92 -14.27
C PRO A 260 -36.94 8.50 -13.36
N ALA A 261 -37.63 7.65 -12.59
CA ALA A 261 -39.06 7.78 -12.27
C ALA A 261 -39.55 9.15 -11.77
N TYR A 262 -38.66 10.03 -11.27
CA TYR A 262 -39.01 11.32 -10.70
C TYR A 262 -37.99 12.44 -10.97
N PHE A 263 -37.63 12.75 -12.22
CA PHE A 263 -36.75 13.89 -12.58
C PHE A 263 -37.52 15.05 -13.24
N CYS A 264 -37.28 16.28 -12.80
CA CYS A 264 -37.92 17.48 -13.35
C CYS A 264 -36.93 18.31 -14.18
N LYS A 265 -37.10 18.31 -15.52
CA LYS A 265 -36.26 19.06 -16.47
C LYS A 265 -36.33 20.59 -16.29
N LEU A 266 -37.48 21.13 -15.87
CA LEU A 266 -37.65 22.59 -15.69
C LEU A 266 -37.00 23.12 -14.41
N CYS A 267 -36.76 22.25 -13.43
CA CYS A 267 -36.20 22.63 -12.14
C CYS A 267 -34.86 21.94 -11.85
N ASN A 268 -34.38 21.08 -12.75
CA ASN A 268 -33.19 20.23 -12.61
C ASN A 268 -33.11 19.56 -11.24
N LYS A 269 -34.20 18.90 -10.82
CA LYS A 269 -34.29 18.22 -9.52
C LYS A 269 -34.77 16.79 -9.69
N GLN A 270 -34.06 15.88 -9.03
CA GLN A 270 -34.44 14.49 -8.88
C GLN A 270 -35.11 14.27 -7.53
N PHE A 271 -36.19 13.49 -7.51
CA PHE A 271 -36.99 13.25 -6.32
C PHE A 271 -36.91 11.78 -5.91
N SER A 272 -37.04 11.52 -4.60
CA SER A 272 -36.93 10.17 -4.01
C SER A 272 -38.21 9.33 -4.16
N SER A 273 -39.36 9.95 -4.42
CA SER A 273 -40.63 9.25 -4.61
C SER A 273 -41.62 10.05 -5.45
N GLU A 274 -42.63 9.35 -5.99
CA GLU A 274 -43.70 9.90 -6.82
C GLU A 274 -44.50 11.01 -6.14
N GLY A 275 -44.82 10.83 -4.86
CA GLY A 275 -45.55 11.83 -4.09
C GLY A 275 -44.78 13.15 -3.95
N VAL A 276 -43.45 13.09 -3.80
CA VAL A 276 -42.61 14.30 -3.70
C VAL A 276 -42.44 14.97 -5.06
N TYR A 277 -42.38 14.18 -6.14
CA TYR A 277 -42.37 14.69 -7.51
C TYR A 277 -43.67 15.43 -7.87
N ASN A 278 -44.82 14.80 -7.65
CA ASN A 278 -46.12 15.36 -7.99
C ASN A 278 -46.43 16.61 -7.16
N SER A 279 -46.02 16.64 -5.90
CA SER A 279 -46.11 17.85 -5.07
C SER A 279 -45.15 18.97 -5.52
N HIS A 280 -43.98 18.62 -6.08
CA HIS A 280 -43.08 19.61 -6.68
C HIS A 280 -43.68 20.29 -7.91
N LEU A 281 -44.33 19.54 -8.82
CA LEU A 281 -44.95 20.07 -10.04
C LEU A 281 -46.00 21.16 -9.74
N THR A 282 -46.73 21.01 -8.64
CA THR A 282 -47.75 21.98 -8.22
C THR A 282 -47.20 23.16 -7.41
N GLY A 283 -45.93 23.11 -7.02
CA GLY A 283 -45.26 24.10 -6.19
C GLY A 283 -44.97 25.44 -6.88
N LYS A 284 -44.92 26.53 -6.09
CA LYS A 284 -44.69 27.91 -6.59
C LYS A 284 -43.40 28.06 -7.42
N LYS A 285 -42.33 27.34 -7.06
CA LYS A 285 -41.03 27.38 -7.77
C LYS A 285 -41.14 26.76 -9.17
N HIS A 286 -41.78 25.60 -9.30
CA HIS A 286 -42.00 24.93 -10.58
C HIS A 286 -42.91 25.76 -11.49
N LYS A 287 -44.04 26.27 -10.96
CA LYS A 287 -44.95 27.14 -11.71
C LYS A 287 -44.26 28.40 -12.23
N LYS A 288 -43.35 29.01 -11.46
CA LYS A 288 -42.57 30.17 -11.90
C LYS A 288 -41.55 29.82 -12.99
N ALA A 289 -40.93 28.65 -12.92
CA ALA A 289 -40.03 28.14 -13.96
C ALA A 289 -40.80 27.79 -15.26
N ALA A 290 -41.95 27.12 -15.14
CA ALA A 290 -42.84 26.79 -16.26
C ALA A 290 -43.44 28.04 -16.93
N ALA A 291 -43.79 29.08 -16.16
CA ALA A 291 -44.24 30.36 -16.69
C ALA A 291 -43.12 31.13 -17.41
N LYS A 292 -41.86 31.01 -16.94
CA LYS A 292 -40.70 31.59 -17.63
C LYS A 292 -40.39 30.88 -18.95
N ALA A 293 -40.57 29.56 -19.00
CA ALA A 293 -40.36 28.77 -20.21
C ALA A 293 -41.44 29.04 -21.28
N SER A 294 -42.68 29.30 -20.87
CA SER A 294 -43.79 29.62 -21.80
C SER A 294 -43.76 31.06 -22.33
N ASN A 295 -43.30 32.04 -21.54
CA ASN A 295 -43.23 33.44 -21.97
C ASN A 295 -42.05 33.78 -22.92
N GLY A 296 -41.19 32.82 -23.27
CA GLY A 296 -40.07 33.01 -24.19
C GLY A 296 -40.39 32.70 -25.66
N SER A 297 -41.63 32.33 -26.01
CA SER A 297 -41.95 31.70 -27.30
C SER A 297 -42.70 32.57 -28.32
N ASP A 298 -42.93 33.86 -28.09
CA ASP A 298 -43.68 34.69 -29.06
C ASP A 298 -42.97 36.02 -29.38
N SER A 299 -42.14 36.01 -30.42
CA SER A 299 -42.08 37.11 -31.40
C SER A 299 -41.29 36.73 -32.67
N ASN A 300 -42.06 36.66 -33.77
CA ASN A 300 -41.73 36.78 -35.19
C ASN A 300 -40.79 35.78 -35.90
N GLY A 301 -41.38 35.18 -36.95
CA GLY A 301 -40.70 34.32 -37.90
C GLY A 301 -39.77 35.07 -38.84
N ALA A 302 -38.54 34.56 -38.92
CA ALA A 302 -37.68 34.59 -40.09
C ALA A 302 -37.17 33.16 -40.28
N ALA A 303 -37.96 32.35 -40.97
CA ALA A 303 -37.58 31.01 -41.41
C ALA A 303 -36.68 31.12 -42.64
N ALA A 304 -35.36 31.21 -42.41
CA ALA A 304 -34.29 30.68 -43.25
C ALA A 304 -32.96 31.07 -42.61
N ASN A 305 -32.05 30.10 -42.44
CA ASN A 305 -30.65 30.24 -41.98
C ASN A 305 -30.36 30.08 -40.49
N ASN A 306 -30.90 29.05 -39.81
CA ASN A 306 -30.38 28.60 -38.50
C ASN A 306 -30.32 27.07 -38.31
N ALA A 307 -30.15 26.33 -39.42
CA ALA A 307 -29.90 24.88 -39.38
C ALA A 307 -28.40 24.53 -39.17
N GLY A 308 -27.49 25.49 -39.37
CA GLY A 308 -26.04 25.29 -39.14
C GLY A 308 -25.66 25.37 -37.66
N ALA A 309 -26.04 26.45 -36.98
CA ALA A 309 -25.68 26.70 -35.57
C ALA A 309 -26.26 25.68 -34.57
N THR A 310 -27.41 25.07 -34.87
CA THR A 310 -28.03 24.02 -34.05
C THR A 310 -27.37 22.65 -34.23
N LYS A 311 -26.69 22.43 -35.36
CA LYS A 311 -25.98 21.18 -35.64
C LYS A 311 -24.59 21.20 -35.00
N ASP A 312 -23.92 22.35 -35.04
CA ASP A 312 -22.61 22.55 -34.39
C ASP A 312 -22.72 22.45 -32.87
N THR A 313 -23.71 23.09 -32.25
CA THR A 313 -23.96 23.00 -30.79
C THR A 313 -24.36 21.60 -30.33
N LYS A 314 -25.09 20.84 -31.15
CA LYS A 314 -25.44 19.44 -30.85
C LYS A 314 -24.21 18.53 -30.95
N LYS A 315 -23.36 18.74 -31.95
CA LYS A 315 -22.11 17.99 -32.12
C LYS A 315 -21.12 18.27 -30.99
N GLU A 316 -20.98 19.53 -30.60
CA GLU A 316 -20.16 19.95 -29.45
C GLU A 316 -20.66 19.32 -28.14
N LEU A 317 -21.99 19.23 -27.95
CA LEU A 317 -22.57 18.57 -26.79
C LEU A 317 -22.33 17.06 -26.80
N GLU A 318 -22.43 16.40 -27.96
CA GLU A 318 -22.11 14.97 -28.12
C GLU A 318 -20.61 14.69 -27.89
N GLU A 319 -19.72 15.57 -28.37
CA GLU A 319 -18.27 15.49 -28.13
C GLU A 319 -17.95 15.68 -26.64
N ASN A 320 -18.59 16.63 -25.97
CA ASN A 320 -18.45 16.82 -24.53
C ASN A 320 -18.97 15.62 -23.74
N GLN A 321 -20.13 15.05 -24.10
CA GLN A 321 -20.66 13.84 -23.48
C GLN A 321 -19.70 12.65 -23.64
N LYS A 322 -19.14 12.50 -24.84
CA LYS A 322 -18.16 11.45 -25.14
C LYS A 322 -16.90 11.62 -24.29
N ALA A 323 -16.39 12.84 -24.14
CA ALA A 323 -15.22 13.10 -23.31
C ALA A 323 -15.45 12.73 -21.83
N ILE A 324 -16.59 13.12 -21.26
CA ILE A 324 -16.93 12.78 -19.86
C ILE A 324 -17.12 11.27 -19.70
N ALA A 325 -17.80 10.62 -20.65
CA ALA A 325 -17.99 9.18 -20.62
C ALA A 325 -16.65 8.42 -20.70
N PHE A 326 -15.71 8.90 -21.50
CA PHE A 326 -14.38 8.32 -21.59
C PHE A 326 -13.62 8.48 -20.27
N ASP A 327 -13.67 9.65 -19.63
CA ASP A 327 -13.04 9.89 -18.33
C ASP A 327 -13.57 8.93 -17.25
N GLU A 328 -14.89 8.68 -17.21
CA GLU A 328 -15.49 7.70 -16.29
C GLU A 328 -15.01 6.26 -16.56
N VAL A 329 -14.92 5.87 -17.84
CA VAL A 329 -14.44 4.55 -18.23
C VAL A 329 -12.96 4.38 -17.86
N LEU A 330 -12.15 5.43 -18.05
CA LEU A 330 -10.75 5.40 -17.70
C LEU A 330 -10.54 5.31 -16.19
N ILE A 331 -11.28 6.08 -15.39
CA ILE A 331 -11.23 5.98 -13.91
C ILE A 331 -11.59 4.56 -13.45
N ARG A 332 -12.61 3.94 -14.06
CA ARG A 332 -12.97 2.55 -13.76
C ARG A 332 -11.86 1.58 -14.14
N ARG A 333 -11.23 1.76 -15.30
CA ARG A 333 -10.07 0.96 -15.71
C ARG A 333 -8.90 1.12 -14.73
N MET A 334 -8.62 2.34 -14.28
CA MET A 334 -7.59 2.60 -13.28
C MET A 334 -7.91 1.95 -11.93
N TYR A 335 -9.17 1.99 -11.50
CA TYR A 335 -9.63 1.30 -10.30
C TYR A 335 -9.41 -0.23 -10.39
N GLU A 336 -9.71 -0.84 -11.54
CA GLU A 336 -9.45 -2.26 -11.78
C GLU A 336 -7.95 -2.59 -11.66
N LEU A 337 -7.07 -1.75 -12.22
CA LEU A 337 -5.63 -1.93 -12.13
C LEU A 337 -5.07 -1.69 -10.72
N LEU A 338 -5.66 -0.77 -9.97
CA LEU A 338 -5.25 -0.39 -8.61
C LEU A 338 -6.06 -1.11 -7.53
N THR A 339 -6.83 -2.16 -7.87
CA THR A 339 -7.76 -2.81 -6.93
C THR A 339 -7.02 -3.33 -5.69
N GLU A 340 -5.85 -3.94 -5.85
CA GLU A 340 -5.04 -4.44 -4.74
C GLU A 340 -4.58 -3.30 -3.81
N VAL A 341 -4.09 -2.20 -4.37
CA VAL A 341 -3.65 -1.01 -3.61
C VAL A 341 -4.84 -0.37 -2.88
N VAL A 342 -6.00 -0.29 -3.52
CA VAL A 342 -7.22 0.26 -2.90
C VAL A 342 -7.70 -0.64 -1.75
N GLN A 343 -7.72 -1.96 -1.93
CA GLN A 343 -8.08 -2.88 -0.85
C GLN A 343 -7.07 -2.84 0.30
N GLY A 344 -5.77 -2.78 -0.01
CA GLY A 344 -4.73 -2.58 0.99
C GLY A 344 -4.92 -1.27 1.77
N THR A 345 -5.32 -0.19 1.09
CA THR A 345 -5.66 1.09 1.72
C THR A 345 -6.86 0.96 2.65
N ILE A 346 -7.91 0.26 2.25
CA ILE A 346 -9.10 0.02 3.09
C ILE A 346 -8.70 -0.74 4.35
N SER A 347 -7.98 -1.86 4.22
CA SER A 347 -7.52 -2.65 5.37
C SER A 347 -6.59 -1.85 6.30
N TYR A 348 -5.68 -1.06 5.74
CA TYR A 348 -4.83 -0.16 6.52
C TYR A 348 -5.64 0.86 7.32
N LEU A 349 -6.66 1.47 6.70
CA LEU A 349 -7.52 2.43 7.38
C LEU A 349 -8.37 1.79 8.48
N GLU A 350 -8.87 0.57 8.27
CA GLU A 350 -9.58 -0.20 9.30
C GLU A 350 -8.67 -0.51 10.50
N LEU A 351 -7.42 -0.94 10.25
CA LEU A 351 -6.41 -1.14 11.29
C LEU A 351 -6.08 0.17 12.02
N LYS A 352 -5.86 1.26 11.27
CA LYS A 352 -5.58 2.61 11.77
C LYS A 352 -6.69 3.14 12.68
N GLN A 353 -7.95 2.78 12.44
CA GLN A 353 -9.07 3.14 13.33
C GLN A 353 -9.00 2.46 14.70
N THR A 354 -8.31 1.32 14.82
CA THR A 354 -8.19 0.56 16.08
C THR A 354 -6.90 0.79 16.85
N ARG A 355 -5.91 1.44 16.22
CA ARG A 355 -4.57 1.66 16.79
C ARG A 355 -4.45 2.99 17.52
N THR A 356 -3.54 3.04 18.49
CA THR A 356 -3.12 4.27 19.14
C THR A 356 -2.11 5.04 18.29
N HIS A 357 -1.97 6.34 18.55
CA HIS A 357 -1.00 7.18 17.84
C HIS A 357 0.45 6.71 18.03
N GLU A 358 0.79 6.20 19.22
CA GLU A 358 2.14 5.71 19.54
C GLU A 358 2.47 4.45 18.74
N GLU A 359 1.54 3.50 18.63
CA GLU A 359 1.69 2.30 17.80
C GLU A 359 1.83 2.64 16.31
N LEU A 360 1.09 3.64 15.82
CA LEU A 360 1.14 4.06 14.42
C LEU A 360 2.46 4.76 14.08
N GLN A 361 3.00 5.54 15.02
CA GLN A 361 4.31 6.18 14.86
C GLN A 361 5.44 5.14 14.85
N ALA A 362 5.38 4.16 15.75
CA ALA A 362 6.35 3.05 15.78
C ALA A 362 6.36 2.26 14.46
N GLU A 363 5.18 1.94 13.90
CA GLU A 363 5.10 1.26 12.60
C GLU A 363 5.68 2.09 11.45
N ILE A 364 5.52 3.42 11.46
CA ILE A 364 6.13 4.30 10.45
C ILE A 364 7.66 4.25 10.57
N GLU A 365 8.17 4.35 11.79
CA GLU A 365 9.62 4.32 12.06
C GLU A 365 10.22 2.96 11.66
N GLU A 366 9.55 1.85 12.00
CA GLU A 366 9.96 0.50 11.59
C GLU A 366 9.93 0.31 10.06
N GLU A 367 8.92 0.84 9.37
CA GLU A 367 8.84 0.81 7.90
C GLU A 367 9.94 1.68 7.24
N GLU A 368 10.27 2.83 7.82
CA GLU A 368 11.33 3.73 7.33
C GLU A 368 12.74 3.16 7.58
N GLU A 369 12.96 2.53 8.73
CA GLU A 369 14.21 1.84 9.07
C GLU A 369 14.42 0.57 8.23
N GLY A 370 13.35 0.05 7.62
CA GLY A 370 13.44 -1.03 6.66
C GLY A 370 13.83 -2.38 7.26
N THR A 371 13.56 -2.54 8.56
CA THR A 371 13.87 -3.73 9.36
C THR A 371 12.96 -4.92 9.05
N PHE A 372 11.83 -4.70 8.35
CA PHE A 372 10.99 -5.73 7.75
C PHE A 372 11.15 -5.74 6.22
N SER A 373 11.84 -6.75 5.68
CA SER A 373 11.91 -6.96 4.23
C SER A 373 10.60 -7.55 3.71
N ASP A 374 10.01 -6.91 2.71
CA ASP A 374 8.81 -7.33 1.97
C ASP A 374 9.16 -8.31 0.82
N VAL A 375 10.23 -9.09 0.99
CA VAL A 375 10.70 -10.06 0.00
C VAL A 375 10.50 -11.44 0.60
N ASP A 376 9.38 -12.06 0.22
CA ASP A 376 9.24 -13.51 0.24
C ASP A 376 10.52 -14.14 -0.35
N VAL A 377 11.10 -15.06 0.41
CA VAL A 377 12.28 -15.85 0.07
C VAL A 377 12.02 -16.71 -1.18
N GLU A 378 12.24 -16.12 -2.35
CA GLU A 378 12.65 -16.85 -3.55
C GLU A 378 14.17 -16.65 -3.75
N ASN A 379 14.93 -17.31 -2.88
CA ASN A 379 16.29 -17.73 -3.17
C ASN A 379 16.51 -19.10 -2.53
N GLU A 380 16.76 -20.07 -3.39
CA GLU A 380 17.34 -21.35 -3.04
C GLU A 380 18.64 -21.14 -2.24
N ASP A 381 18.76 -21.92 -1.18
CA ASP A 381 19.92 -22.17 -0.33
C ASP A 381 20.29 -21.16 0.78
N GLU A 382 20.29 -21.73 2.00
CA GLU A 382 20.84 -21.27 3.28
C GLU A 382 19.93 -20.39 4.19
N ALA A 383 19.06 -21.11 4.91
CA ALA A 383 18.75 -20.98 6.33
C ALA A 383 18.72 -19.56 6.94
N GLU A 384 17.51 -19.01 7.08
CA GLU A 384 17.04 -18.43 8.36
C GLU A 384 15.52 -18.21 8.29
N ASP A 385 14.85 -18.86 9.24
CA ASP A 385 13.42 -18.98 9.56
C ASP A 385 12.47 -17.81 9.18
N GLU A 386 11.64 -18.03 8.16
CA GLU A 386 10.37 -17.32 7.98
C GLU A 386 9.25 -18.02 8.77
N GLU A 387 8.63 -17.29 9.71
CA GLU A 387 7.42 -17.71 10.45
C GLU A 387 6.20 -17.74 9.50
N GLU A 388 6.14 -18.77 8.67
CA GLU A 388 4.92 -19.15 7.97
C GLU A 388 3.91 -19.68 9.01
N GLN A 389 2.71 -19.11 9.10
CA GLN A 389 1.64 -19.57 10.00
C GLN A 389 1.18 -20.99 9.60
N LEU A 390 1.90 -21.98 10.12
CA LEU A 390 1.75 -23.38 9.83
C LEU A 390 0.46 -23.93 10.45
N TYR A 391 -0.49 -24.31 9.59
CA TYR A 391 -1.75 -24.95 9.96
C TYR A 391 -1.48 -26.22 10.80
N ASN A 392 -1.82 -26.17 12.11
CA ASN A 392 -1.67 -27.27 13.08
C ASN A 392 -3.05 -27.89 13.39
N PRO A 393 -3.60 -28.73 12.51
CA PRO A 393 -4.97 -29.25 12.63
C PRO A 393 -5.18 -30.20 13.82
N LEU A 394 -4.11 -30.67 14.46
CA LEU A 394 -4.18 -31.56 15.63
C LEU A 394 -3.74 -30.89 16.94
N ASN A 395 -3.42 -29.58 16.94
CA ASN A 395 -2.92 -28.84 18.11
C ASN A 395 -1.79 -29.56 18.87
N LEU A 396 -0.88 -30.24 18.16
CA LEU A 396 0.29 -30.82 18.81
C LEU A 396 1.26 -29.71 19.24
N PRO A 397 1.91 -29.82 20.41
CA PRO A 397 2.95 -28.88 20.82
C PRO A 397 4.03 -28.76 19.74
N LEU A 398 4.44 -27.54 19.44
CA LEU A 398 5.50 -27.26 18.47
C LEU A 398 6.84 -27.69 19.06
N GLY A 399 7.69 -28.29 18.22
CA GLY A 399 9.06 -28.62 18.60
C GLY A 399 9.91 -27.35 18.77
N TRP A 400 11.18 -27.54 19.12
CA TRP A 400 12.19 -26.47 19.09
C TRP A 400 12.50 -25.97 17.66
N ASP A 401 11.94 -26.64 16.65
CA ASP A 401 12.10 -26.43 15.20
C ASP A 401 10.83 -25.78 14.57
N GLY A 402 9.94 -25.21 15.39
CA GLY A 402 8.71 -24.52 14.90
C GLY A 402 7.66 -25.40 14.22
N LYS A 403 7.94 -26.69 13.98
CA LYS A 403 7.02 -27.65 13.32
C LYS A 403 6.25 -28.49 14.34
N PRO A 404 4.99 -28.91 14.03
CA PRO A 404 4.24 -29.85 14.85
C PRO A 404 5.05 -31.13 15.05
N ILE A 405 5.32 -31.50 16.30
CA ILE A 405 6.06 -32.70 16.63
C ILE A 405 5.35 -33.91 16.01
N PRO A 406 6.03 -34.78 15.23
CA PRO A 406 5.40 -35.97 14.66
C PRO A 406 4.68 -36.80 15.74
N TYR A 407 3.46 -37.26 15.45
CA TYR A 407 2.58 -37.91 16.43
C TYR A 407 3.21 -39.11 17.16
N TRP A 408 4.08 -39.87 16.49
CA TRP A 408 4.81 -40.97 17.10
C TRP A 408 5.85 -40.51 18.12
N LEU A 409 6.49 -39.36 17.88
CA LEU A 409 7.48 -38.75 18.78
C LEU A 409 6.79 -38.13 20.00
N TYR A 410 5.62 -37.52 19.79
CA TYR A 410 4.72 -37.08 20.86
C TYR A 410 4.30 -38.22 21.79
N LYS A 411 4.00 -39.40 21.22
CA LYS A 411 3.66 -40.63 21.96
C LYS A 411 4.87 -41.27 22.64
N LEU A 412 6.06 -41.23 22.02
CA LEU A 412 7.31 -41.79 22.54
C LEU A 412 7.85 -41.00 23.75
N HIS A 413 7.82 -39.67 23.68
CA HIS A 413 8.27 -38.80 24.77
C HIS A 413 7.20 -38.51 25.82
N GLY A 414 6.01 -39.10 25.68
CA GLY A 414 4.92 -39.00 26.66
C GLY A 414 4.33 -37.60 26.81
N LEU A 415 4.46 -36.72 25.80
CA LEU A 415 3.91 -35.36 25.84
C LEU A 415 2.38 -35.34 25.89
N GLY A 416 1.71 -36.45 25.56
CA GLY A 416 0.25 -36.59 25.70
C GLY A 416 -0.26 -36.97 27.08
N VAL A 417 0.64 -37.13 28.07
CA VAL A 417 0.26 -37.41 29.45
C VAL A 417 0.18 -36.10 30.22
N GLU A 418 -1.02 -35.77 30.70
CA GLU A 418 -1.29 -34.58 31.50
C GLU A 418 -0.90 -34.83 32.97
N TYR A 419 -0.03 -33.97 33.51
CA TYR A 419 0.34 -33.94 34.92
C TYR A 419 -0.15 -32.63 35.57
N LYS A 420 -0.96 -32.73 36.63
CA LYS A 420 -1.50 -31.56 37.33
C LYS A 420 -0.73 -31.31 38.62
N CYS A 421 -0.44 -30.03 38.89
CA CYS A 421 0.18 -29.59 40.15
C CYS A 421 -0.77 -28.65 40.90
N GLU A 422 -1.24 -29.06 42.09
CA GLU A 422 -2.16 -28.27 42.90
C GLU A 422 -1.48 -27.02 43.48
N ILE A 423 -0.22 -27.15 43.89
CA ILE A 423 0.60 -26.03 44.41
C ILE A 423 0.71 -24.89 43.38
N CYS A 424 0.69 -25.21 42.08
CA CYS A 424 0.71 -24.23 40.99
C CYS A 424 -0.70 -23.77 40.55
N GLY A 425 -1.74 -23.99 41.36
CA GLY A 425 -3.12 -23.62 41.03
C GLY A 425 -3.78 -24.55 40.00
N ASN A 426 -3.55 -25.86 40.11
CA ASN A 426 -4.04 -26.90 39.18
C ASN A 426 -3.60 -26.70 37.73
N HIS A 427 -2.40 -26.14 37.52
CA HIS A 427 -1.82 -26.02 36.19
C HIS A 427 -1.47 -27.39 35.62
N SER A 428 -1.83 -27.60 34.36
CA SER A 428 -1.55 -28.83 33.62
C SER A 428 -0.23 -28.71 32.87
N TYR A 429 0.68 -29.64 33.13
CA TYR A 429 1.95 -29.79 32.41
C TYR A 429 1.88 -31.04 31.52
N TRP A 430 2.32 -30.90 30.29
CA TRP A 430 2.25 -31.95 29.28
C TRP A 430 3.61 -32.66 29.17
N GLY A 431 3.64 -33.93 29.57
CA GLY A 431 4.85 -34.75 29.57
C GLY A 431 5.73 -34.61 30.82
N ARG A 432 6.45 -35.69 31.13
CA ARG A 432 7.22 -35.82 32.38
C ARG A 432 8.35 -34.81 32.49
N ARG A 433 9.06 -34.50 31.39
CA ARG A 433 10.17 -33.54 31.42
C ARG A 433 9.73 -32.10 31.72
N ALA A 434 8.62 -31.65 31.13
CA ALA A 434 8.06 -30.33 31.42
C ALA A 434 7.58 -30.26 32.88
N PHE A 435 7.00 -31.37 33.36
CA PHE A 435 6.64 -31.51 34.76
C PHE A 435 7.87 -31.55 35.68
N ASP A 436 8.99 -32.19 35.37
CA ASP A 436 10.13 -32.14 36.28
C ASP A 436 10.78 -30.73 36.31
N ARG A 437 10.75 -30.00 35.19
CA ARG A 437 11.26 -28.62 35.11
C ARG A 437 10.44 -27.63 35.94
N HIS A 438 9.11 -27.82 36.03
CA HIS A 438 8.24 -26.85 36.69
C HIS A 438 8.55 -26.63 38.18
N PHE A 439 9.17 -27.60 38.87
CA PHE A 439 9.57 -27.47 40.28
C PHE A 439 10.60 -26.35 40.51
N GLN A 440 11.40 -26.01 39.49
CA GLN A 440 12.38 -24.93 39.53
C GLN A 440 11.84 -23.62 38.94
N GLU A 441 10.67 -23.66 38.30
CA GLU A 441 10.05 -22.49 37.69
C GLU A 441 9.44 -21.57 38.75
N TRP A 442 9.41 -20.27 38.43
CA TRP A 442 8.95 -19.23 39.35
C TRP A 442 7.54 -19.49 39.90
N ARG A 443 6.64 -20.05 39.09
CA ARG A 443 5.24 -20.33 39.48
C ARG A 443 5.15 -21.33 40.64
N HIS A 444 5.97 -22.38 40.61
CA HIS A 444 6.01 -23.36 41.68
C HIS A 444 6.71 -22.80 42.92
N ALA A 445 7.83 -22.10 42.74
CA ALA A 445 8.52 -21.43 43.83
C ALA A 445 7.64 -20.38 44.54
N PHE A 446 6.80 -19.66 43.78
CA PHE A 446 5.82 -18.73 44.31
C PHE A 446 4.71 -19.45 45.10
N GLY A 447 4.18 -20.56 44.58
CA GLY A 447 3.22 -21.41 45.30
C GLY A 447 3.77 -21.92 46.64
N MET A 448 5.02 -22.41 46.64
CA MET A 448 5.72 -22.85 47.86
C MET A 448 5.93 -21.69 48.85
N ARG A 449 6.26 -20.49 48.36
CA ARG A 449 6.38 -19.27 49.18
C ARG A 449 5.05 -18.87 49.82
N CYS A 450 3.94 -18.99 49.09
CA CYS A 450 2.60 -18.76 49.64
C CYS A 450 2.25 -19.75 50.77
N LEU A 451 2.72 -20.99 50.68
CA LEU A 451 2.59 -22.01 51.72
C LEU A 451 3.61 -21.83 52.88
N LYS A 452 4.52 -20.86 52.77
CA LYS A 452 5.64 -20.63 53.71
C LYS A 452 6.58 -21.83 53.86
N ILE A 453 6.74 -22.61 52.80
CA ILE A 453 7.67 -23.75 52.74
C ILE A 453 8.87 -23.34 51.87
N PRO A 454 10.12 -23.53 52.33
CA PRO A 454 11.29 -23.24 51.50
C PRO A 454 11.36 -24.21 50.32
N ASN A 455 11.62 -23.68 49.11
CA ASN A 455 11.72 -24.49 47.89
C ASN A 455 13.07 -25.21 47.82
N THR A 456 13.19 -26.32 48.56
CA THR A 456 14.37 -27.20 48.58
C THR A 456 14.10 -28.49 47.80
N LYS A 457 15.17 -29.23 47.46
CA LYS A 457 15.08 -30.50 46.72
C LYS A 457 14.23 -31.57 47.45
N HIS A 458 14.02 -31.44 48.76
CA HIS A 458 13.18 -32.34 49.56
C HIS A 458 11.71 -32.33 49.13
N PHE A 459 11.25 -31.25 48.48
CA PHE A 459 9.87 -31.09 48.02
C PHE A 459 9.67 -31.42 46.53
N HIS A 460 10.68 -32.02 45.87
CA HIS A 460 10.56 -32.47 44.48
C HIS A 460 9.55 -33.62 44.35
N ASP A 461 8.78 -33.64 43.26
CA ASP A 461 7.67 -34.58 42.97
C ASP A 461 6.42 -34.44 43.87
N ILE A 462 6.33 -33.42 44.73
CA ILE A 462 5.13 -33.16 45.54
C ILE A 462 4.21 -32.19 44.84
N THR A 463 2.98 -32.63 44.55
CA THR A 463 1.98 -31.83 43.82
C THR A 463 0.82 -31.36 44.70
N LEU A 464 0.48 -32.13 45.73
CA LEU A 464 -0.63 -31.86 46.63
C LEU A 464 -0.17 -30.92 47.74
N MET A 465 -0.94 -29.85 47.98
CA MET A 465 -0.60 -28.88 49.02
C MET A 465 -0.58 -29.52 50.41
N ARG A 466 -1.53 -30.44 50.66
CA ARG A 466 -1.63 -31.19 51.92
C ARG A 466 -0.35 -31.95 52.23
N ASP A 467 0.20 -32.64 51.24
CA ASP A 467 1.35 -33.52 51.42
C ASP A 467 2.62 -32.70 51.63
N ALA A 468 2.75 -31.55 50.94
CA ALA A 468 3.84 -30.61 51.15
C ALA A 468 3.86 -30.08 52.60
N ILE A 469 2.70 -29.72 53.15
CA ILE A 469 2.59 -29.24 54.54
C ILE A 469 2.96 -30.35 55.54
N GLN A 470 2.44 -31.57 55.35
CA GLN A 470 2.75 -32.70 56.24
C GLN A 470 4.23 -33.10 56.20
N LEU A 471 4.85 -33.01 55.02
CA LEU A 471 6.27 -33.29 54.87
C LEU A 471 7.09 -32.19 55.54
N TYR A 472 6.72 -30.92 55.36
CA TYR A 472 7.39 -29.80 56.00
C TYR A 472 7.30 -29.87 57.53
N GLU A 473 6.14 -30.22 58.10
CA GLU A 473 6.01 -30.40 59.55
C GLU A 473 6.97 -31.43 60.12
N LYS A 474 7.28 -32.50 59.36
CA LYS A 474 8.23 -33.54 59.79
C LYS A 474 9.70 -33.15 59.59
N LEU A 475 9.98 -32.36 58.56
CA LEU A 475 11.33 -31.95 58.18
C LEU A 475 11.76 -30.61 58.76
N LYS A 476 10.84 -29.83 59.32
CA LYS A 476 11.11 -28.48 59.82
C LYS A 476 12.26 -28.48 60.84
N ASP A 477 12.24 -29.40 61.78
CA ASP A 477 13.29 -29.48 62.82
C ASP A 477 14.66 -29.88 62.23
N GLN A 478 14.68 -30.67 61.14
CA GLN A 478 15.91 -31.03 60.43
C GLN A 478 16.43 -29.89 59.56
N ILE A 479 15.53 -29.19 58.86
CA ILE A 479 15.87 -28.05 58.00
C ILE A 479 16.33 -26.86 58.85
N ASP A 480 15.67 -26.58 59.97
CA ASP A 480 16.04 -25.50 60.88
C ASP A 480 17.41 -25.79 61.54
N ALA A 481 17.74 -27.07 61.79
CA ALA A 481 19.05 -27.48 62.31
C ALA A 481 20.18 -27.45 61.26
N GLU A 482 19.89 -27.67 59.97
CA GLU A 482 20.86 -27.50 58.88
C GLU A 482 21.01 -26.02 58.46
N SER A 483 20.04 -25.17 58.80
CA SER A 483 20.09 -23.75 58.47
C SER A 483 21.03 -23.00 59.42
N TRP A 484 22.18 -22.56 58.90
CA TRP A 484 23.17 -21.80 59.66
C TRP A 484 22.58 -20.50 60.21
N ASN A 485 22.66 -20.30 61.52
CA ASN A 485 22.10 -19.13 62.19
C ASN A 485 23.21 -18.20 62.68
N ALA A 486 23.56 -17.22 61.85
CA ALA A 486 24.62 -16.23 62.09
C ALA A 486 24.60 -15.62 63.51
N SER A 487 23.42 -15.33 64.06
CA SER A 487 23.34 -14.67 65.37
C SER A 487 23.78 -15.56 66.53
N ASN A 488 23.65 -16.88 66.40
CA ASN A 488 23.98 -17.83 67.46
C ASN A 488 25.27 -18.61 67.19
N GLU A 489 25.62 -18.83 65.92
CA GLU A 489 26.70 -19.71 65.49
C GLU A 489 27.93 -18.94 64.97
N GLU A 490 27.82 -17.64 64.71
CA GLU A 490 28.96 -16.79 64.37
C GLU A 490 29.64 -16.30 65.66
N GLU A 491 30.92 -16.62 65.82
CA GLU A 491 31.71 -16.32 67.00
C GLU A 491 32.59 -15.07 66.75
N PHE A 492 32.56 -14.12 67.68
CA PHE A 492 33.35 -12.89 67.71
C PHE A 492 34.26 -12.89 68.92
N GLU A 493 35.49 -12.40 68.76
CA GLU A 493 36.46 -12.27 69.84
C GLU A 493 36.48 -10.83 70.35
N ASP A 494 36.44 -10.65 71.68
CA ASP A 494 36.57 -9.34 72.31
C ASP A 494 38.02 -8.86 72.46
N SER A 495 38.19 -7.63 72.95
CA SER A 495 39.52 -7.02 73.11
C SER A 495 40.40 -7.75 74.13
N GLU A 496 39.82 -8.59 75.00
CA GLU A 496 40.48 -9.41 76.00
C GLU A 496 40.72 -10.86 75.53
N GLY A 497 40.24 -11.22 74.33
CA GLY A 497 40.44 -12.53 73.71
C GLY A 497 39.36 -13.57 74.04
N ASN A 498 38.21 -13.16 74.59
CA ASN A 498 37.10 -14.07 74.87
C ASN A 498 36.22 -14.25 73.62
N VAL A 499 35.88 -15.50 73.31
CA VAL A 499 35.04 -15.83 72.16
C VAL A 499 33.57 -15.87 72.59
N LEU A 500 32.78 -15.00 71.98
CA LEU A 500 31.36 -14.78 72.26
C LEU A 500 30.55 -14.94 70.98
N ASN A 501 29.33 -15.46 71.04
CA ASN A 501 28.47 -15.45 69.86
C ASN A 501 28.11 -14.01 69.47
N ARG A 502 27.88 -13.76 68.19
CA ARG A 502 27.63 -12.43 67.64
C ARG A 502 26.58 -11.64 68.42
N LYS A 503 25.49 -12.29 68.82
CA LYS A 503 24.42 -11.62 69.56
C LYS A 503 24.87 -11.15 70.94
N THR A 504 25.59 -11.99 71.68
CA THR A 504 26.13 -11.60 73.00
C THR A 504 27.22 -10.54 72.85
N TYR A 505 28.06 -10.64 71.83
CA TYR A 505 29.05 -9.62 71.51
C TYR A 505 28.39 -8.27 71.23
N GLU A 506 27.42 -8.22 70.31
CA GLU A 506 26.74 -6.96 69.96
C GLU A 506 25.93 -6.37 71.12
N ASP A 507 25.33 -7.20 71.98
CA ASP A 507 24.61 -6.74 73.17
C ASP A 507 25.56 -6.22 74.27
N LEU A 508 26.72 -6.85 74.47
CA LEU A 508 27.75 -6.37 75.40
C LEU A 508 28.45 -5.12 74.88
N ALA A 509 28.71 -5.03 73.56
CA ALA A 509 29.20 -3.82 72.89
C ALA A 509 28.22 -2.66 73.08
N ARG A 510 26.91 -2.89 72.90
CA ARG A 510 25.88 -1.86 73.13
C ARG A 510 25.79 -1.41 74.58
N GLN A 511 26.14 -2.28 75.53
CA GLN A 511 26.21 -1.94 76.96
C GLN A 511 27.55 -1.29 77.36
N GLY A 512 28.53 -1.24 76.44
CA GLY A 512 29.86 -0.67 76.68
C GLY A 512 30.77 -1.55 77.55
N LEU A 513 30.57 -2.87 77.51
CA LEU A 513 31.23 -3.85 78.37
C LEU A 513 32.27 -4.74 77.63
N LEU A 514 32.70 -4.34 76.42
CA LEU A 514 33.67 -5.08 75.57
C LEU A 514 34.90 -4.25 75.19
#